data_AF-A0A9D5XM61-F1
#
_entry.id   AF-A0A9D5XM61-F1
#
_cell.length_a   1.000
_cell.length_b   1.000
_cell.length_c   1.000
_cell.angle_alpha   90.00
_cell.angle_beta   90.00
_cell.angle_gamma   90.00
#
_symmetry.space_group_name_H-M   'P 1'
#
loop_
_entity.id
_entity.type
_entity.pdbx_description
1 polymer ?
#
loop_
_entity_poly.entity_id
_entity_poly.type
_entity_poly.pdbx_seq_one_letter_code
_entity_poly.pdbx_strand_id
1 'polypeptide(L)'
;MTDTTTELSFPEDIVIADTVRWLEKAVIGLNLCPFAKSVHVKGQIHYVVSQASDAEGVATDLHRELEALAESSPEKRDTTLLILPQALQEFLDFNDFTELADDLVEELDLGGILQVASFHPLFQFEGTDVDDVTNCTNRAPYPILHLLREDSIDKAVDAFPEAEMIYERNMQVLGEMGIEGWLDLDLTARCPVAHRAVDAAPADKQ
;
A
#
# COMPACT_ATOMS: atom_id res chain seq x y z
N MET A 1 -14.93 12.98 37.00
CA MET A 1 -14.08 13.09 35.81
C MET A 1 -14.66 12.13 34.80
N THR A 2 -15.41 12.63 33.82
CA THR A 2 -15.94 11.80 32.73
C THR A 2 -14.79 11.54 31.76
N ASP A 3 -14.29 10.32 31.75
CA ASP A 3 -13.26 9.87 30.83
C ASP A 3 -13.86 9.83 29.43
N THR A 4 -13.42 10.72 28.56
CA THR A 4 -13.95 10.81 27.18
C THR A 4 -13.03 9.97 26.31
N THR A 5 -13.36 8.70 26.12
CA THR A 5 -12.63 7.83 25.19
C THR A 5 -12.86 8.31 23.76
N THR A 6 -11.78 8.66 23.08
CA THR A 6 -11.81 8.96 21.64
C THR A 6 -11.70 7.64 20.89
N GLU A 7 -12.72 7.30 20.12
CA GLU A 7 -12.74 6.10 19.30
C GLU A 7 -12.09 6.41 17.95
N LEU A 8 -11.07 5.63 17.57
CA LEU A 8 -10.42 5.76 16.27
C LEU A 8 -11.11 4.83 15.27
N SER A 9 -11.40 5.34 14.07
CA SER A 9 -11.97 4.56 12.98
C SER A 9 -11.14 4.67 11.71
N PHE A 10 -11.26 3.66 10.86
CA PHE A 10 -10.60 3.59 9.56
C PHE A 10 -11.64 3.32 8.47
N PRO A 11 -12.46 4.33 8.09
CA PRO A 11 -13.46 4.15 7.05
C PRO A 11 -12.81 3.71 5.74
N GLU A 12 -13.27 2.58 5.20
CA GLU A 12 -12.69 1.94 4.01
C GLU A 12 -12.64 2.89 2.81
N ASP A 13 -13.68 3.70 2.60
CA ASP A 13 -13.76 4.68 1.53
C ASP A 13 -12.69 5.78 1.63
N ILE A 14 -12.35 6.22 2.84
CA ILE A 14 -11.29 7.22 3.06
C ILE A 14 -9.91 6.60 2.83
N VAL A 15 -9.67 5.40 3.35
CA VAL A 15 -8.41 4.66 3.19
C VAL A 15 -8.14 4.39 1.70
N ILE A 16 -9.14 3.89 0.97
CA ILE A 16 -9.03 3.68 -0.48
C ILE A 16 -8.80 5.01 -1.20
N ALA A 17 -9.52 6.07 -0.85
CA ALA A 17 -9.34 7.37 -1.50
C ALA A 17 -7.95 7.99 -1.24
N ASP A 18 -7.32 7.73 -0.10
CA ASP A 18 -5.92 8.08 0.17
C ASP A 18 -4.96 7.30 -0.71
N THR A 19 -5.13 5.98 -0.78
CA THR A 19 -4.29 5.10 -1.61
C THR A 19 -4.42 5.45 -3.09
N VAL A 20 -5.64 5.73 -3.59
CA VAL A 20 -5.86 6.20 -4.97
C VAL A 20 -5.19 7.56 -5.21
N ARG A 21 -5.30 8.51 -4.27
CA ARG A 21 -4.63 9.82 -4.39
C ARG A 21 -3.11 9.66 -4.49
N TRP A 22 -2.52 8.79 -3.67
CA TRP A 22 -1.10 8.45 -3.72
C TRP A 22 -0.73 7.82 -5.07
N LEU A 23 -1.48 6.81 -5.52
CA LEU A 23 -1.25 6.16 -6.81
C LEU A 23 -1.29 7.16 -7.97
N GLU A 24 -2.28 8.04 -8.00
CA GLU A 24 -2.47 9.00 -9.09
C GLU A 24 -1.42 10.11 -9.10
N LYS A 25 -1.08 10.67 -7.93
CA LYS A 25 -0.16 11.81 -7.83
C LYS A 25 1.31 11.41 -7.80
N ALA A 26 1.68 10.40 -7.00
CA ALA A 26 3.06 9.96 -6.86
C ALA A 26 3.42 8.95 -7.94
N VAL A 27 2.80 7.77 -7.91
CA VAL A 27 3.22 6.64 -8.75
C VAL A 27 3.03 6.94 -10.24
N ILE A 28 1.83 7.39 -10.62
CA ILE A 28 1.48 7.72 -12.00
C ILE A 28 1.93 9.15 -12.35
N GLY A 29 1.64 10.13 -11.48
CA GLY A 29 1.88 11.55 -11.74
C GLY A 29 3.35 11.90 -11.89
N LEU A 30 4.24 11.28 -11.11
CA LEU A 30 5.69 11.43 -11.25
C LEU A 30 6.31 10.35 -12.15
N ASN A 31 5.49 9.43 -12.67
CA ASN A 31 5.92 8.30 -13.48
C ASN A 31 6.99 7.44 -12.78
N LEU A 32 6.78 7.13 -11.49
CA LEU A 32 7.65 6.24 -10.72
C LEU A 32 7.48 4.78 -11.13
N CYS A 33 6.28 4.39 -11.54
CA CYS A 33 6.02 3.10 -12.17
C CYS A 33 5.32 3.35 -13.52
N PRO A 34 5.99 3.12 -14.66
CA PRO A 34 5.41 3.34 -15.99
C PRO A 34 4.25 2.40 -16.30
N PHE A 35 4.13 1.29 -15.56
CA PHE A 35 3.11 0.26 -15.78
C PHE A 35 1.76 0.59 -15.12
N ALA A 36 1.80 1.32 -14.00
CA ALA A 36 0.64 1.56 -13.14
C ALA A 36 -0.53 2.24 -13.86
N LYS A 37 -0.25 3.17 -14.78
CA LYS A 37 -1.29 3.96 -15.47
C LYS A 37 -2.24 3.08 -16.28
N SER A 38 -1.72 2.08 -17.00
CA SER A 38 -2.52 1.19 -17.84
C SER A 38 -3.50 0.37 -17.00
N VAL A 39 -2.99 -0.22 -15.91
CA VAL A 39 -3.75 -1.05 -14.97
C VAL A 39 -4.82 -0.23 -14.24
N HIS A 40 -4.46 1.00 -13.81
CA HIS A 40 -5.39 1.94 -13.17
C HIS A 40 -6.55 2.34 -14.09
N VAL A 41 -6.25 2.82 -15.31
CA VAL A 41 -7.28 3.29 -16.25
C VAL A 41 -8.22 2.17 -16.71
N LYS A 42 -7.72 0.94 -16.76
CA LYS A 42 -8.53 -0.25 -17.10
C LYS A 42 -9.36 -0.78 -15.91
N GLY A 43 -9.20 -0.23 -14.71
CA GLY A 43 -9.91 -0.68 -13.51
C GLY A 43 -9.49 -2.07 -13.05
N GLN A 44 -8.23 -2.45 -13.27
CA GLN A 44 -7.70 -3.79 -12.97
C GLN A 44 -7.02 -3.89 -11.60
N ILE A 45 -7.06 -2.82 -10.80
CA ILE A 45 -6.53 -2.77 -9.43
C ILE A 45 -7.67 -3.12 -8.46
N HIS A 46 -7.47 -4.16 -7.66
CA HIS A 46 -8.33 -4.44 -6.52
C HIS A 46 -7.75 -3.81 -5.25
N TYR A 47 -8.55 -3.03 -4.53
CA TYR A 47 -8.16 -2.43 -3.26
C TYR A 47 -8.83 -3.19 -2.12
N VAL A 48 -8.06 -3.58 -1.12
CA VAL A 48 -8.55 -4.28 0.07
C VAL A 48 -8.10 -3.50 1.30
N VAL A 49 -9.04 -3.12 2.16
CA VAL A 49 -8.73 -2.49 3.45
C VAL A 49 -8.84 -3.56 4.54
N SER A 50 -7.68 -4.00 5.03
CA SER A 50 -7.62 -5.01 6.09
C SER A 50 -8.18 -4.46 7.41
N GLN A 51 -8.85 -5.34 8.14
CA GLN A 51 -9.29 -5.11 9.52
C GLN A 51 -8.34 -5.76 10.53
N ALA A 52 -7.26 -6.41 10.07
CA ALA A 52 -6.27 -7.00 10.95
C ALA A 52 -5.57 -5.93 11.78
N SER A 53 -5.32 -6.26 13.04
CA SER A 53 -4.56 -5.43 13.99
C SER A 53 -3.22 -6.07 14.39
N ASP A 54 -2.90 -7.25 13.87
CA ASP A 54 -1.70 -8.02 14.17
C ASP A 54 -1.20 -8.79 12.92
N ALA A 55 0.01 -9.33 13.00
CA ALA A 55 0.66 -10.02 11.89
C ALA A 55 -0.07 -11.30 11.46
N GLU A 56 -0.69 -12.05 12.39
CA GLU A 56 -1.42 -13.28 12.07
C GLU A 56 -2.67 -12.98 11.23
N GLY A 57 -3.41 -11.93 11.60
CA GLY A 57 -4.53 -11.43 10.81
C GLY A 57 -4.09 -10.94 9.43
N VAL A 58 -2.95 -10.24 9.34
CA VAL A 58 -2.40 -9.80 8.05
C VAL A 58 -2.01 -11.00 7.17
N ALA A 59 -1.38 -12.04 7.72
CA ALA A 59 -1.03 -13.25 6.99
C ALA A 59 -2.28 -13.96 6.45
N THR A 60 -3.35 -14.01 7.25
CA THR A 60 -4.64 -14.59 6.82
C THR A 60 -5.26 -13.79 5.66
N ASP A 61 -5.24 -12.46 5.74
CA ASP A 61 -5.73 -11.61 4.66
C ASP A 61 -4.85 -11.72 3.40
N LEU A 62 -3.53 -11.78 3.56
CA LEU A 62 -2.58 -11.96 2.46
C LEU A 62 -2.81 -13.29 1.72
N HIS A 63 -2.93 -14.40 2.45
CA HIS A 63 -3.27 -15.72 1.89
C HIS A 63 -4.50 -15.61 1.01
N ARG A 64 -5.61 -15.10 1.56
CA ARG A 64 -6.89 -14.98 0.85
C ARG A 64 -6.74 -14.18 -0.44
N GLU A 65 -6.01 -13.06 -0.40
CA GLU A 65 -5.85 -12.20 -1.57
C GLU A 65 -4.89 -12.78 -2.61
N LEU A 66 -3.89 -13.57 -2.22
CA LEU A 66 -3.02 -14.32 -3.13
C LEU A 66 -3.83 -15.37 -3.91
N GLU A 67 -4.60 -16.21 -3.22
CA GLU A 67 -5.49 -17.20 -3.85
C GLU A 67 -6.50 -16.51 -4.78
N ALA A 68 -7.19 -15.48 -4.28
CA ALA A 68 -8.18 -14.76 -5.08
C ALA A 68 -7.59 -14.09 -6.32
N LEU A 69 -6.38 -13.54 -6.23
CA LEU A 69 -5.68 -12.99 -7.40
C LEU A 69 -5.29 -14.12 -8.36
N ALA A 70 -4.72 -15.23 -7.89
CA ALA A 70 -4.33 -16.37 -8.73
C ALA A 70 -5.51 -16.93 -9.53
N GLU A 71 -6.69 -17.06 -8.91
CA GLU A 71 -7.90 -17.57 -9.56
C GLU A 71 -8.60 -16.55 -10.49
N SER A 72 -8.32 -15.26 -10.31
CA SER A 72 -8.94 -14.20 -11.11
C SER A 72 -8.32 -14.10 -12.50
N SER A 73 -9.14 -13.73 -13.50
CA SER A 73 -8.61 -13.35 -14.82
C SER A 73 -7.86 -12.01 -14.75
N PRO A 74 -6.67 -11.90 -15.37
CA PRO A 74 -5.90 -10.65 -15.40
C PRO A 74 -6.66 -9.50 -16.08
N GLU A 75 -7.56 -9.80 -17.02
CA GLU A 75 -8.42 -8.77 -17.65
C GLU A 75 -9.39 -8.09 -16.67
N LYS A 76 -9.70 -8.75 -15.55
CA LYS A 76 -10.60 -8.21 -14.50
C LYS A 76 -9.82 -7.68 -13.30
N ARG A 77 -8.79 -8.41 -12.87
CA ARG A 77 -7.96 -8.11 -11.70
C ARG A 77 -6.53 -8.52 -12.02
N ASP A 78 -5.73 -7.53 -12.33
CA ASP A 78 -4.32 -7.71 -12.66
C ASP A 78 -3.45 -7.63 -11.40
N THR A 79 -3.86 -6.83 -10.42
CA THR A 79 -3.13 -6.63 -9.17
C THR A 79 -4.04 -6.35 -7.98
N THR A 80 -3.50 -6.47 -6.77
CA THR A 80 -4.17 -6.19 -5.51
C THR A 80 -3.30 -5.30 -4.64
N LEU A 81 -3.89 -4.25 -4.08
CA LEU A 81 -3.30 -3.46 -3.00
C LEU A 81 -4.00 -3.85 -1.69
N LEU A 82 -3.33 -4.66 -0.87
CA LEU A 82 -3.76 -4.97 0.49
C LEU A 82 -3.24 -3.88 1.43
N ILE A 83 -4.16 -3.05 1.93
CA ILE A 83 -3.89 -1.84 2.71
C ILE A 83 -4.11 -2.15 4.19
N LEU A 84 -3.12 -1.86 5.02
CA LEU A 84 -3.08 -2.26 6.44
C LEU A 84 -3.12 -1.02 7.35
N PRO A 85 -4.28 -0.35 7.50
CA PRO A 85 -4.34 0.87 8.30
C PRO A 85 -4.23 0.64 9.82
N GLN A 86 -4.40 -0.61 10.27
CA GLN A 86 -4.47 -0.99 11.70
C GLN A 86 -3.34 -1.90 12.18
N ALA A 87 -2.48 -2.38 11.27
CA ALA A 87 -1.39 -3.31 11.58
C ALA A 87 -0.09 -2.84 10.92
N LEU A 88 1.04 -3.32 11.47
CA LEU A 88 2.39 -3.11 10.90
C LEU A 88 2.73 -1.63 10.63
N GLN A 89 2.35 -0.72 11.55
CA GLN A 89 2.66 0.72 11.43
C GLN A 89 4.13 1.04 11.77
N GLU A 90 4.77 0.17 12.54
CA GLU A 90 6.21 0.24 12.81
C GLU A 90 6.97 -0.40 11.65
N PHE A 91 7.91 0.35 11.06
CA PHE A 91 8.58 -0.08 9.84
C PHE A 91 9.39 -1.37 10.01
N LEU A 92 10.01 -1.58 11.17
CA LEU A 92 10.80 -2.79 11.43
C LEU A 92 9.91 -4.03 11.51
N ASP A 93 8.77 -3.95 12.20
CA ASP A 93 7.80 -5.05 12.25
C ASP A 93 7.22 -5.35 10.85
N PHE A 94 6.97 -4.31 10.05
CA PHE A 94 6.55 -4.46 8.65
C PHE A 94 7.64 -5.10 7.78
N ASN A 95 8.90 -4.70 7.94
CA ASN A 95 10.03 -5.23 7.19
C ASN A 95 10.29 -6.70 7.54
N ASP A 96 10.17 -7.09 8.80
CA ASP A 96 10.25 -8.50 9.20
C ASP A 96 9.08 -9.31 8.59
N PHE A 97 7.90 -8.71 8.48
CA PHE A 97 6.75 -9.35 7.84
C PHE A 97 6.94 -9.60 6.33
N THR A 98 7.79 -8.84 5.63
CA THR A 98 7.97 -9.07 4.18
C THR A 98 8.61 -10.42 3.88
N GLU A 99 9.46 -10.95 4.76
CA GLU A 99 10.00 -12.31 4.62
C GLU A 99 8.87 -13.36 4.73
N LEU A 100 7.95 -13.18 5.67
CA LEU A 100 6.77 -14.06 5.80
C LEU A 100 5.85 -13.97 4.56
N ALA A 101 5.73 -12.78 3.96
CA ALA A 101 4.93 -12.61 2.75
C ALA A 101 5.53 -13.40 1.56
N ASP A 102 6.85 -13.38 1.42
CA ASP A 102 7.56 -14.15 0.39
C ASP A 102 7.44 -15.66 0.65
N ASP A 103 7.62 -16.11 1.90
CA ASP A 103 7.41 -17.51 2.28
C ASP A 103 5.99 -17.99 1.94
N LEU A 104 4.97 -17.16 2.16
CA LEU A 104 3.58 -17.50 1.89
C LEU A 104 3.29 -17.65 0.38
N VAL A 105 3.98 -16.87 -0.47
CA VAL A 105 3.89 -17.02 -1.93
C VAL A 105 4.45 -18.37 -2.37
N GLU A 106 5.60 -18.78 -1.81
CA GLU A 106 6.23 -20.07 -2.10
C GLU A 106 5.39 -21.24 -1.56
N GLU A 107 4.85 -21.13 -0.33
CA GLU A 107 4.00 -22.17 0.28
C GLU A 107 2.71 -22.44 -0.51
N LEU A 108 2.19 -21.44 -1.21
CA LEU A 108 1.01 -21.56 -2.07
C LEU A 108 1.32 -22.02 -3.51
N ASP A 109 2.59 -22.38 -3.80
CA ASP A 109 3.08 -22.70 -5.14
C ASP A 109 2.84 -21.56 -6.16
N LEU A 110 2.91 -20.30 -5.68
CA LEU A 110 2.69 -19.09 -6.49
C LEU A 110 4.00 -18.38 -6.88
N GLY A 111 5.16 -18.88 -6.46
CA GLY A 111 6.46 -18.39 -6.89
C GLY A 111 6.64 -18.47 -8.41
N GLY A 112 7.10 -17.38 -9.04
CA GLY A 112 7.16 -17.27 -10.51
C GLY A 112 5.82 -16.94 -11.17
N ILE A 113 4.73 -16.82 -10.39
CA ILE A 113 3.38 -16.48 -10.87
C ILE A 113 2.94 -15.14 -10.29
N LEU A 114 3.02 -15.03 -8.96
CA LEU A 114 2.74 -13.81 -8.21
C LEU A 114 3.96 -13.42 -7.38
N GLN A 115 4.11 -12.12 -7.14
CA GLN A 115 5.10 -11.57 -6.20
C GLN A 115 4.44 -10.49 -5.33
N VAL A 116 5.05 -10.20 -4.18
CA VAL A 116 4.60 -9.14 -3.26
C VAL A 116 5.62 -8.00 -3.25
N ALA A 117 5.21 -6.81 -3.65
CA ALA A 117 5.98 -5.59 -3.45
C ALA A 117 5.48 -4.85 -2.20
N SER A 118 6.37 -4.18 -1.48
CA SER A 118 6.08 -3.58 -0.19
C SER A 118 6.22 -2.05 -0.21
N PHE A 119 5.25 -1.37 0.41
CA PHE A 119 5.24 0.07 0.59
C PHE A 119 4.88 0.41 2.04
N HIS A 120 5.56 1.40 2.62
CA HIS A 120 5.36 1.78 4.03
C HIS A 120 5.49 3.29 4.23
N PRO A 121 4.69 3.95 5.09
CA PRO A 121 4.80 5.41 5.31
C PRO A 121 6.18 5.86 5.77
N LEU A 122 6.83 5.00 6.55
CA LEU A 122 8.17 5.18 7.10
C LEU A 122 9.23 4.35 6.36
N PHE A 123 8.99 3.95 5.11
CA PHE A 123 9.96 3.17 4.35
C PHE A 123 11.31 3.87 4.33
N GLN A 124 12.37 3.09 4.54
CA GLN A 124 13.76 3.51 4.51
C GLN A 124 14.59 2.41 3.83
N PHE A 125 15.30 2.74 2.76
CA PHE A 125 16.28 1.84 2.17
C PHE A 125 17.51 1.76 3.06
N GLU A 126 18.14 0.57 3.07
CA GLU A 126 19.41 0.37 3.75
C GLU A 126 20.45 1.41 3.28
N GLY A 127 21.12 2.06 4.24
CA GLY A 127 22.17 3.04 3.98
C GLY A 127 21.70 4.46 3.62
N THR A 128 20.39 4.72 3.59
CA THR A 128 19.83 6.09 3.42
C THR A 128 19.52 6.75 4.76
N ASP A 129 19.47 8.08 4.77
CA ASP A 129 18.93 8.84 5.91
C ASP A 129 17.39 8.79 5.94
N VAL A 130 16.78 8.92 7.11
CA VAL A 130 15.31 8.91 7.26
C VAL A 130 14.61 10.01 6.46
N ASP A 131 15.28 11.15 6.25
CA ASP A 131 14.74 12.28 5.49
C ASP A 131 15.17 12.27 4.01
N ASP A 132 15.86 11.21 3.57
CA ASP A 132 16.23 11.06 2.16
C ASP A 132 14.97 10.92 1.30
N VAL A 133 14.80 11.82 0.35
CA VAL A 133 13.64 11.87 -0.55
C VAL A 133 13.55 10.62 -1.42
N THR A 134 14.66 9.93 -1.70
CA THR A 134 14.67 8.71 -2.51
C THR A 134 13.87 7.58 -1.87
N ASN A 135 13.77 7.54 -0.53
CA ASN A 135 12.89 6.61 0.18
C ASN A 135 11.43 6.74 -0.25
N CYS A 136 11.03 7.90 -0.78
CA CYS A 136 9.67 8.15 -1.22
C CYS A 136 9.23 7.28 -2.41
N THR A 137 10.13 6.58 -3.12
CA THR A 137 9.70 5.59 -4.13
C THR A 137 8.86 4.47 -3.54
N ASN A 138 9.10 4.13 -2.27
CA ASN A 138 8.42 3.05 -1.55
C ASN A 138 7.60 3.57 -0.36
N ARG A 139 7.45 4.90 -0.23
CA ARG A 139 6.52 5.48 0.75
C ARG A 139 5.11 5.54 0.21
N ALA A 140 4.16 5.17 1.07
CA ALA A 140 2.72 5.15 0.82
C ALA A 140 1.97 5.72 2.02
N PRO A 141 0.68 6.09 1.90
CA PRO A 141 -0.10 6.62 3.02
C PRO A 141 -0.29 5.62 4.17
N TYR A 142 -0.27 4.32 3.88
CA TYR A 142 -0.39 3.22 4.84
C TYR A 142 0.63 2.14 4.51
N PRO A 143 0.91 1.19 5.42
CA PRO A 143 1.55 -0.06 5.03
C PRO A 143 0.70 -0.78 3.99
N ILE A 144 1.32 -1.17 2.88
CA ILE A 144 0.65 -1.82 1.75
C ILE A 144 1.50 -2.98 1.26
N LEU A 145 0.85 -4.13 1.09
CA LEU A 145 1.36 -5.28 0.35
C LEU A 145 0.71 -5.27 -1.04
N HIS A 146 1.52 -5.14 -2.07
CA HIS A 146 1.11 -5.03 -3.47
C HIS A 146 1.35 -6.36 -4.18
N LEU A 147 0.28 -7.12 -4.40
CA LEU A 147 0.34 -8.43 -5.04
C LEU A 147 0.28 -8.24 -6.55
N LEU A 148 1.32 -8.70 -7.24
CA LEU A 148 1.55 -8.47 -8.65
C LEU A 148 1.67 -9.80 -9.39
N ARG A 149 1.23 -9.84 -10.65
CA ARG A 149 1.50 -10.97 -11.55
C ARG A 149 2.84 -10.77 -12.23
N GLU A 150 3.72 -11.75 -12.12
CA GLU A 150 5.03 -11.72 -12.80
C GLU A 150 4.85 -11.63 -14.32
N ASP A 151 3.93 -12.43 -14.87
CA ASP A 151 3.50 -12.42 -16.26
C ASP A 151 3.09 -11.03 -16.79
N SER A 152 2.48 -10.20 -15.93
CA SER A 152 2.05 -8.84 -16.30
C SER A 152 3.21 -7.85 -16.21
N ILE A 153 4.12 -8.04 -15.27
CA ILE A 153 5.38 -7.28 -15.17
C ILE A 153 6.24 -7.57 -16.40
N ASP A 154 6.47 -8.83 -16.76
CA ASP A 154 7.29 -9.22 -17.91
C ASP A 154 6.78 -8.60 -19.21
N LYS A 155 5.46 -8.72 -19.46
CA LYS A 155 4.82 -8.08 -20.62
C LYS A 155 4.99 -6.56 -20.62
N ALA A 156 5.01 -5.95 -19.45
CA ALA A 156 5.23 -4.52 -19.33
C ALA A 156 6.70 -4.19 -19.60
N VAL A 157 7.66 -4.91 -19.01
CA VAL A 157 9.10 -4.75 -19.28
C VAL A 157 9.40 -4.90 -20.77
N ASP A 158 8.87 -5.91 -21.44
CA ASP A 158 9.02 -6.11 -22.90
C ASP A 158 8.47 -4.95 -23.73
N ALA A 159 7.42 -4.28 -23.25
CA ALA A 159 6.82 -3.12 -23.89
C ALA A 159 7.53 -1.80 -23.59
N PHE A 160 8.42 -1.77 -22.58
CA PHE A 160 9.13 -0.58 -22.11
C PHE A 160 10.65 -0.80 -22.17
N PRO A 161 11.33 -0.38 -23.27
CA PRO A 161 12.75 -0.65 -23.54
C PRO A 161 13.75 -0.15 -22.48
N GLU A 162 13.28 0.69 -21.56
CA GLU A 162 14.06 1.38 -20.54
C GLU A 162 13.71 0.91 -19.12
N ALA A 163 13.09 -0.27 -18.98
CA ALA A 163 12.68 -0.81 -17.67
C ALA A 163 13.84 -0.89 -16.66
N GLU A 164 15.05 -1.22 -17.13
CA GLU A 164 16.27 -1.26 -16.31
C GLU A 164 16.63 0.12 -15.72
N MET A 165 16.19 1.21 -16.36
CA MET A 165 16.46 2.59 -15.94
C MET A 165 15.39 3.14 -14.99
N ILE A 166 14.32 2.39 -14.69
CA ILE A 166 13.23 2.87 -13.82
C ILE A 166 13.77 3.31 -12.46
N TYR A 167 14.66 2.51 -11.87
CA TYR A 167 15.28 2.85 -10.59
C TYR A 167 16.04 4.17 -10.66
N GLU A 168 17.00 4.30 -11.58
CA GLU A 168 17.83 5.50 -11.72
C GLU A 168 16.98 6.75 -12.02
N ARG A 169 15.96 6.59 -12.87
CA ARG A 169 15.02 7.67 -13.18
C ARG A 169 14.23 8.10 -11.94
N ASN A 170 13.75 7.16 -11.13
CA ASN A 170 13.01 7.48 -9.91
C ASN A 170 13.88 8.25 -8.91
N MET A 171 15.14 7.82 -8.76
CA MET A 171 16.12 8.52 -7.92
C MET A 171 16.36 9.95 -8.43
N GLN A 172 16.51 10.14 -9.74
CA GLN A 172 16.68 11.45 -10.33
C GLN A 172 15.44 12.35 -10.13
N VAL A 173 14.25 11.84 -10.45
CA VAL A 173 13.00 12.60 -10.32
C VAL A 173 12.78 13.05 -8.88
N LEU A 174 12.96 12.16 -7.91
CA LEU A 174 12.80 12.49 -6.49
C LEU A 174 13.92 13.41 -5.99
N GLY A 175 15.16 13.20 -6.44
CA GLY A 175 16.28 14.07 -6.10
C GLY A 175 16.10 15.51 -6.61
N GLU A 176 15.60 15.68 -7.83
CA GLU A 176 15.27 17.00 -8.40
C GLU A 176 14.05 17.64 -7.73
N MET A 177 13.06 16.84 -7.34
CA MET A 177 11.87 17.29 -6.63
C MET A 177 12.19 17.75 -5.20
N GLY A 178 13.05 17.02 -4.49
CA GLY A 178 13.34 17.23 -3.08
C GLY A 178 12.15 16.94 -2.15
N ILE A 179 12.39 16.96 -0.84
CA ILE A 179 11.37 16.61 0.15
C ILE A 179 10.20 17.62 0.17
N GLU A 180 10.46 18.91 -0.07
CA GLU A 180 9.42 19.94 -0.13
C GLU A 180 8.41 19.64 -1.26
N GLY A 181 8.91 19.31 -2.46
CA GLY A 181 8.05 18.96 -3.59
C GLY A 181 7.24 17.68 -3.35
N TRP A 182 7.80 16.72 -2.62
CA TRP A 182 7.06 15.52 -2.21
C TRP A 182 5.93 15.85 -1.21
N LEU A 183 6.21 16.68 -0.20
CA LEU A 183 5.22 17.09 0.80
C LEU A 183 4.06 17.89 0.18
N ASP A 184 4.36 18.72 -0.83
CA ASP A 184 3.35 19.50 -1.58
C ASP A 184 2.34 18.63 -2.35
N LEU A 185 2.62 17.33 -2.54
CA LEU A 185 1.66 16.39 -3.15
C LEU A 185 0.48 16.07 -2.23
N ASP A 186 0.57 16.37 -0.92
CA ASP A 186 -0.47 16.14 0.09
C ASP A 186 -0.94 14.67 0.13
N LEU A 187 0.02 13.77 0.37
CA LEU A 187 -0.18 12.31 0.33
C LEU A 187 -0.38 11.68 1.71
N THR A 188 -0.47 12.49 2.76
CA THR A 188 -0.65 11.98 4.13
C THR A 188 -1.99 11.25 4.28
N ALA A 189 -1.99 10.19 5.07
CA ALA A 189 -3.22 9.49 5.44
C ALA A 189 -4.19 10.42 6.17
N ARG A 190 -5.47 10.34 5.82
CA ARG A 190 -6.56 11.05 6.53
C ARG A 190 -7.15 10.22 7.68
N CYS A 191 -6.71 8.97 7.83
CA CYS A 191 -7.06 8.09 8.94
C CYS A 191 -5.88 7.93 9.94
N PRO A 192 -6.16 7.56 11.21
CA PRO A 192 -7.48 7.30 11.77
C PRO A 192 -8.35 8.56 11.89
N VAL A 193 -9.66 8.40 11.71
CA VAL A 193 -10.64 9.45 12.01
C VAL A 193 -11.03 9.32 13.48
N ALA A 194 -10.83 10.38 14.24
CA ALA A 194 -11.18 10.42 15.66
C ALA A 194 -12.68 10.77 15.85
N HIS A 195 -13.44 9.86 16.44
CA HIS A 195 -14.82 10.10 16.86
C HIS A 195 -14.89 10.34 18.38
N ARG A 196 -15.73 11.30 18.76
CA ARG A 196 -16.09 11.48 20.18
C ARG A 196 -17.26 10.54 20.49
N ALA A 197 -17.02 9.55 21.34
CA ALA A 197 -18.12 8.80 21.94
C ALA A 197 -18.96 9.77 22.80
N VAL A 198 -20.24 9.92 22.47
CA VAL A 198 -21.21 10.61 23.34
C VAL A 198 -21.93 9.51 24.09
N ASP A 199 -21.72 9.40 25.41
CA ASP A 199 -22.50 8.50 26.25
C ASP A 199 -23.99 8.78 26.04
N ALA A 200 -24.70 7.80 25.49
CA ALA A 200 -26.15 7.83 25.46
C ALA A 200 -26.63 7.77 26.91
N ALA A 201 -27.03 8.92 27.46
CA ALA A 201 -27.64 8.99 28.78
C ALA A 201 -28.81 7.99 28.86
N PRO A 202 -28.98 7.25 29.97
CA PRO A 202 -30.08 6.33 30.08
C PRO A 202 -31.38 7.12 30.01
N ALA A 203 -32.22 6.77 29.03
CA ALA A 203 -33.59 7.23 28.97
C ALA A 203 -34.35 6.60 30.14
N ASP A 204 -34.31 7.26 31.30
CA ASP A 204 -35.13 6.88 32.44
C ASP A 204 -36.59 7.22 32.12
N LYS A 205 -37.30 6.22 31.59
CA LYS A 205 -38.75 6.14 31.65
C LYS A 205 -39.08 5.38 32.93
N GLN A 206 -39.51 6.11 33.97
CA GLN A 206 -40.87 6.04 34.56
C GLN A 206 -40.89 6.67 35.95
#